data_AF-A0A375CW64-F1
#
_entry.id   AF-A0A375CW64-F1
#
_cell.length_a   1.000
_cell.length_b   1.000
_cell.length_c   1.000
_cell.angle_alpha   90.00
_cell.angle_beta   90.00
_cell.angle_gamma   90.00
#
_symmetry.space_group_name_H-M   'P 1'
#
loop_
_entity.id
_entity.type
_entity.pdbx_description
1 polymer ?
#
loop_
_entity_poly.entity_id
_entity_poly.type
_entity_poly.pdbx_seq_one_letter_code
_entity_poly.pdbx_strand_id
1 'polypeptide(L)'
;MSEATPSPKFLDAVRNLAGSLVAMVQTRLELASVELAEERTRLLKVALLALFGLAFFGLGLVTLTALIAILFWDTYRWQALGALTVLYLVLCAVCLAYARNVLRNAPPMLEATLAEIDKDREILRR
;
A
#
# COMPACT_ATOMS: atom_id res chain seq x y z
N MET A 1 -65.90 3.00 -5.84
CA MET A 1 -64.61 3.71 -5.96
C MET A 1 -63.54 2.63 -5.98
N SER A 2 -62.73 2.56 -7.04
CA SER A 2 -61.95 1.38 -7.46
C SER A 2 -60.88 0.96 -6.46
N GLU A 3 -60.87 -0.32 -6.07
CA GLU A 3 -59.74 -0.98 -5.40
C GLU A 3 -58.67 -1.33 -6.45
N ALA A 4 -57.39 -1.03 -6.14
CA ALA A 4 -56.24 -1.47 -6.92
C ALA A 4 -55.25 -2.15 -5.98
N THR A 5 -55.35 -3.46 -5.85
CA THR A 5 -54.44 -4.29 -5.04
C THR A 5 -53.13 -4.48 -5.82
N PRO A 6 -51.96 -4.07 -5.28
CA PRO A 6 -50.69 -4.19 -6.00
C PRO A 6 -50.33 -5.66 -6.19
N SER A 7 -50.15 -6.05 -7.44
CA SER A 7 -49.98 -7.44 -7.87
C SER A 7 -48.67 -8.07 -7.36
N PRO A 8 -48.70 -9.30 -6.82
CA PRO A 8 -47.55 -10.00 -6.20
C PRO A 8 -46.36 -10.26 -7.15
N LYS A 9 -46.58 -10.23 -8.47
CA LYS A 9 -45.55 -10.52 -9.49
C LYS A 9 -44.40 -9.51 -9.56
N PHE A 10 -44.63 -8.26 -9.17
CA PHE A 10 -43.60 -7.21 -9.18
C PHE A 10 -42.59 -7.39 -8.04
N LEU A 11 -43.07 -7.81 -6.87
CA LEU A 11 -42.21 -8.13 -5.72
C LEU A 11 -41.31 -9.34 -6.01
N ASP A 12 -41.83 -10.36 -6.69
CA ASP A 12 -41.01 -11.51 -7.11
C ASP A 12 -39.97 -11.15 -8.18
N ALA A 13 -40.31 -10.27 -9.13
CA ALA A 13 -39.36 -9.79 -10.13
C ALA A 13 -38.21 -8.96 -9.51
N VAL A 14 -38.52 -8.08 -8.55
CA VAL A 14 -37.52 -7.33 -7.79
C VAL A 14 -36.66 -8.27 -6.93
N ARG A 15 -37.25 -9.30 -6.33
CA ARG A 15 -36.52 -10.28 -5.51
C ARG A 15 -35.57 -11.15 -6.35
N ASN A 16 -35.97 -11.55 -7.55
CA ASN A 16 -35.10 -12.27 -8.48
C ASN A 16 -33.96 -11.39 -9.02
N LEU A 17 -34.24 -10.14 -9.38
CA LEU A 17 -33.21 -9.19 -9.80
C LEU A 17 -32.20 -8.90 -8.68
N ALA A 18 -32.67 -8.73 -7.45
CA ALA A 18 -31.82 -8.59 -6.27
C ALA A 18 -30.95 -9.85 -6.05
N GLY A 19 -31.54 -11.05 -6.20
CA GLY A 19 -30.80 -12.31 -6.10
C GLY A 19 -29.71 -12.45 -7.18
N SER A 20 -30.00 -12.07 -8.43
CA SER A 20 -29.01 -12.10 -9.52
C SER A 20 -27.89 -11.06 -9.36
N LEU A 21 -28.21 -9.86 -8.86
CA LEU A 21 -27.21 -8.83 -8.54
C LEU A 21 -26.29 -9.28 -7.40
N VAL A 22 -26.85 -9.87 -6.35
CA VAL A 22 -26.08 -10.43 -5.23
C VAL A 22 -25.16 -11.55 -5.71
N ALA A 23 -25.67 -12.47 -6.53
CA ALA A 23 -24.85 -13.54 -7.09
C ALA A 23 -23.69 -13.00 -7.95
N MET A 24 -23.94 -11.98 -8.78
CA MET A 24 -22.93 -11.36 -9.63
C MET A 24 -21.85 -10.61 -8.82
N VAL A 25 -22.25 -9.92 -7.75
CA VAL A 25 -21.31 -9.26 -6.83
C VAL A 25 -20.47 -10.29 -6.08
N GLN A 26 -21.08 -11.41 -5.67
CA GLN A 26 -20.40 -12.51 -4.98
C GLN A 26 -19.31 -13.14 -5.86
N THR A 27 -19.58 -13.37 -7.16
CA THR A 27 -18.58 -13.93 -8.09
C THR A 27 -17.42 -12.96 -8.34
N ARG A 28 -17.71 -11.65 -8.42
CA ARG A 28 -16.65 -10.63 -8.56
C ARG A 28 -15.84 -10.45 -7.28
N LEU A 29 -16.45 -10.59 -6.11
CA LEU A 29 -15.75 -10.58 -4.82
C LEU A 29 -14.82 -11.79 -4.67
N GLU A 30 -15.24 -12.98 -5.09
CA GLU A 30 -14.36 -14.15 -5.12
C GLU A 30 -13.14 -13.91 -6.03
N LEU A 31 -13.37 -13.45 -7.27
CA LEU A 31 -12.29 -13.12 -8.20
C LEU A 31 -11.37 -12.00 -7.66
N ALA A 32 -11.94 -10.89 -7.16
CA ALA A 32 -11.18 -9.78 -6.59
C ALA A 32 -10.40 -10.20 -5.33
N SER A 33 -10.95 -11.10 -4.50
CA SER A 33 -10.27 -11.60 -3.31
C SER A 33 -9.08 -12.49 -3.64
N VAL A 34 -9.19 -13.30 -4.70
CA VAL A 34 -8.11 -14.17 -5.19
C VAL A 34 -7.01 -13.33 -5.84
N GLU A 35 -7.38 -12.36 -6.69
CA GLU A 35 -6.43 -11.41 -7.29
C GLU A 35 -5.70 -10.59 -6.21
N LEU A 36 -6.42 -10.10 -5.17
CA LEU A 36 -5.79 -9.42 -4.04
C LEU A 36 -4.84 -10.34 -3.26
N ALA A 37 -5.19 -11.61 -3.04
CA ALA A 37 -4.33 -12.54 -2.30
C ALA A 37 -3.02 -12.82 -3.06
N GLU A 38 -3.09 -12.94 -4.38
CA GLU A 38 -1.94 -13.14 -5.24
C GLU A 38 -1.04 -11.90 -5.29
N GLU A 39 -1.64 -10.71 -5.44
CA GLU A 39 -0.93 -9.41 -5.43
C GLU A 39 -0.28 -9.15 -4.06
N ARG A 40 -0.99 -9.40 -2.93
CA ARG A 40 -0.45 -9.25 -1.58
C ARG A 40 0.76 -10.14 -1.35
N THR A 41 0.74 -11.38 -1.83
CA THR A 41 1.88 -12.30 -1.68
C THR A 41 3.10 -11.79 -2.45
N ARG A 42 2.92 -11.28 -3.66
CA ARG A 42 3.98 -10.64 -4.45
C ARG A 42 4.52 -9.39 -3.75
N LEU A 43 3.63 -8.51 -3.28
CA LEU A 43 4.01 -7.29 -2.57
C LEU A 43 4.75 -7.60 -1.26
N LEU A 44 4.33 -8.60 -0.49
CA LEU A 44 5.03 -9.06 0.72
C LEU A 44 6.43 -9.59 0.40
N LYS A 45 6.57 -10.40 -0.66
CA LYS A 45 7.89 -10.89 -1.11
C LYS A 45 8.82 -9.73 -1.49
N VAL A 46 8.32 -8.77 -2.25
CA VAL A 46 9.09 -7.58 -2.64
C VAL A 46 9.42 -6.72 -1.42
N ALA A 47 8.49 -6.53 -0.50
CA ALA A 47 8.70 -5.76 0.73
C ALA A 47 9.74 -6.42 1.65
N LEU A 48 9.71 -7.74 1.82
CA LEU A 48 10.72 -8.48 2.57
C LEU A 48 12.10 -8.37 1.90
N LEU A 49 12.17 -8.53 0.58
CA LEU A 49 13.43 -8.38 -0.15
C LEU A 49 13.98 -6.95 -0.03
N ALA A 50 13.12 -5.94 -0.14
CA ALA A 50 13.47 -4.54 0.07
C ALA A 50 13.95 -4.27 1.50
N LEU A 51 13.30 -4.85 2.51
CA LEU A 51 13.71 -4.75 3.91
C LEU A 51 15.10 -5.36 4.14
N PHE A 52 15.34 -6.57 3.63
CA PHE A 52 16.65 -7.21 3.68
C PHE A 52 17.71 -6.38 2.95
N GLY A 53 17.41 -5.91 1.74
CA GLY A 53 18.31 -5.06 0.96
C GLY A 53 18.66 -3.78 1.70
N LEU A 54 17.67 -3.10 2.29
CA LEU A 54 17.89 -1.88 3.08
C LEU A 54 18.72 -2.14 4.34
N ALA A 55 18.49 -3.27 5.01
CA ALA A 55 19.27 -3.67 6.19
C ALA A 55 20.74 -3.92 5.84
N PHE A 56 21.02 -4.73 4.81
CA PHE A 56 22.39 -4.98 4.35
C PHE A 56 23.07 -3.71 3.84
N PHE A 57 22.34 -2.86 3.11
CA PHE A 57 22.85 -1.56 2.67
C PHE A 57 23.23 -0.66 3.86
N GLY A 58 22.37 -0.58 4.88
CA GLY A 58 22.65 0.16 6.10
C GLY A 58 23.88 -0.38 6.84
N LEU A 59 24.00 -1.70 6.97
CA LEU A 59 25.17 -2.35 7.56
C LEU A 59 26.46 -2.03 6.78
N GLY A 60 26.39 -2.04 5.45
CA GLY A 60 27.47 -1.64 4.56
C GLY A 60 27.89 -0.19 4.76
N LEU A 61 26.93 0.75 4.87
CA LEU A 61 27.21 2.15 5.17
C LEU A 61 27.87 2.34 6.54
N VAL A 62 27.41 1.66 7.58
CA VAL A 62 28.05 1.70 8.91
C VAL A 62 29.48 1.17 8.84
N THR A 63 29.70 0.07 8.13
CA THR A 63 31.03 -0.52 7.96
C THR A 63 31.96 0.40 7.16
N LEU A 64 31.46 1.02 6.08
CA LEU A 64 32.18 2.01 5.29
C LEU A 64 32.52 3.26 6.11
N THR A 65 31.59 3.72 6.95
CA THR A 65 31.81 4.79 7.93
C THR A 65 32.96 4.45 8.86
N ALA A 66 32.93 3.27 9.46
CA ALA A 66 33.97 2.82 10.37
C ALA A 66 35.32 2.71 9.64
N LEU A 67 35.33 2.17 8.42
CA LEU A 67 36.55 2.06 7.61
C LEU A 67 37.15 3.44 7.31
N ILE A 68 36.33 4.41 6.88
CA ILE A 68 36.78 5.79 6.63
C ILE A 68 37.25 6.43 7.94
N ALA A 69 36.52 6.26 9.02
CA ALA A 69 36.87 6.81 10.33
C ALA A 69 38.22 6.26 10.83
N ILE A 70 38.46 4.96 10.68
CA ILE A 70 39.74 4.32 11.05
C ILE A 70 40.87 4.80 10.14
N LEU A 71 40.64 4.86 8.83
CA LEU A 71 41.67 5.23 7.84
C LEU A 71 42.15 6.68 8.02
N PHE A 72 41.24 7.60 8.35
CA PHE A 72 41.53 9.03 8.52
C PHE A 72 41.69 9.47 9.98
N TRP A 73 41.75 8.53 10.92
CA TRP A 73 41.76 8.80 12.36
C TRP A 73 43.00 9.56 12.85
N ASP A 74 44.16 9.40 12.23
CA ASP A 74 45.37 10.08 12.70
C ASP A 74 45.47 11.54 12.22
N THR A 75 44.98 11.84 11.02
CA THR A 75 45.26 13.12 10.37
C THR A 75 44.06 14.07 10.31
N TYR A 76 42.83 13.55 10.14
CA TYR A 76 41.66 14.37 9.75
C TYR A 76 40.35 13.97 10.43
N ARG A 77 40.41 13.54 11.69
CA ARG A 77 39.29 13.01 12.49
C ARG A 77 37.95 13.75 12.28
N TRP A 78 37.94 15.08 12.45
CA TRP A 78 36.70 15.86 12.42
C TRP A 78 36.22 16.14 10.99
N GLN A 79 37.15 16.28 10.04
CA GLN A 79 36.81 16.52 8.63
C GLN A 79 36.22 15.26 7.99
N ALA A 80 36.76 14.08 8.32
CA ALA A 80 36.23 12.80 7.86
C ALA A 80 34.80 12.57 8.36
N LEU A 81 34.53 12.82 9.65
CA LEU A 81 33.18 12.74 10.21
C LEU A 81 32.23 13.78 9.60
N GLY A 82 32.70 15.01 9.41
CA GLY A 82 31.90 16.09 8.82
C GLY A 82 31.51 15.79 7.38
N ALA A 83 32.47 15.38 6.55
CA ALA A 83 32.23 15.01 5.16
C ALA A 83 31.24 13.84 5.05
N LEU A 84 31.38 12.83 5.92
CA LEU A 84 30.48 11.69 5.92
C LEU A 84 29.07 12.04 6.39
N THR A 85 28.95 12.94 7.36
CA THR A 85 27.66 13.47 7.82
C THR A 85 26.95 14.22 6.70
N VAL A 86 27.66 15.11 5.99
CA VAL A 86 27.12 15.82 4.83
C VAL A 86 26.69 14.85 3.75
N LEU A 87 27.52 13.84 3.44
CA LEU A 87 27.19 12.78 2.48
C LEU A 87 25.88 12.06 2.85
N TYR A 88 25.72 11.65 4.11
CA TYR A 88 24.52 10.97 4.57
C TYR A 88 23.28 11.86 4.57
N LEU A 89 23.43 13.15 4.91
CA LEU A 89 22.32 14.10 4.82
C LEU A 89 21.86 14.31 3.37
N VAL A 90 22.79 14.40 2.43
CA VAL A 90 22.47 14.52 0.99
C VAL A 90 21.76 13.25 0.50
N LEU A 91 22.28 12.05 0.82
CA LEU A 91 21.64 10.78 0.48
C LEU A 91 20.22 10.69 1.07
N CYS A 92 20.04 11.09 2.33
CA CYS A 92 18.74 11.14 2.99
C CYS A 92 17.77 12.09 2.28
N ALA A 93 18.22 13.31 1.94
CA ALA A 93 17.41 14.29 1.23
C ALA A 93 16.97 13.80 -0.15
N VAL A 94 17.87 13.16 -0.91
CA VAL A 94 17.56 12.57 -2.22
C VAL A 94 16.53 11.44 -2.06
N CYS A 95 16.72 10.54 -1.09
CA CYS A 95 15.75 9.48 -0.80
C CYS A 95 14.37 10.04 -0.44
N LEU A 96 14.29 11.06 0.42
CA LEU A 96 13.03 11.71 0.77
C LEU A 96 12.37 12.38 -0.44
N ALA A 97 13.15 13.06 -1.29
CA ALA A 97 12.62 13.69 -2.50
C ALA A 97 12.07 12.63 -3.47
N TYR A 98 12.80 11.54 -3.66
CA TYR A 98 12.36 10.42 -4.49
C TYR A 98 11.12 9.74 -3.93
N ALA A 99 11.10 9.44 -2.62
CA ALA A 99 9.94 8.85 -1.94
C ALA A 99 8.70 9.77 -2.05
N ARG A 100 8.86 11.08 -1.87
CA ARG A 100 7.78 12.06 -2.09
C ARG A 100 7.30 12.07 -3.52
N ASN A 101 8.20 11.97 -4.50
CA ASN A 101 7.82 11.90 -5.91
C ASN A 101 7.05 10.60 -6.22
N VAL A 102 7.49 9.46 -5.69
CA VAL A 102 6.79 8.18 -5.85
C VAL A 102 5.41 8.25 -5.20
N LEU A 103 5.30 8.77 -3.97
CA LEU A 103 4.02 8.86 -3.26
C LEU A 103 3.04 9.81 -3.95
N ARG A 104 3.53 10.90 -4.54
CA ARG A 104 2.72 11.84 -5.32
C ARG A 104 2.26 11.27 -6.67
N ASN A 105 3.00 10.33 -7.23
CA ASN A 105 2.67 9.67 -8.50
C ASN A 105 2.03 8.27 -8.30
N ALA A 106 1.81 7.85 -7.05
CA ALA A 106 1.22 6.55 -6.76
C ALA A 106 -0.30 6.59 -6.99
N PRO A 107 -0.88 5.64 -7.77
CA PRO A 107 -2.32 5.53 -7.94
C PRO A 107 -2.99 5.20 -6.59
N PRO A 108 -4.23 5.69 -6.34
CA PRO A 108 -4.86 5.65 -5.03
C PRO A 108 -5.37 4.24 -4.67
N MET A 109 -4.48 3.36 -4.19
CA MET A 109 -4.88 2.04 -3.65
C MET A 109 -5.77 2.17 -2.39
N LEU A 110 -5.75 3.34 -1.74
CA LEU A 110 -6.59 3.66 -0.58
C LEU A 110 -8.01 4.10 -0.96
N GLU A 111 -8.27 4.56 -2.19
CA GLU A 111 -9.64 4.88 -2.63
C GLU A 111 -10.48 3.60 -2.74
N ALA A 112 -9.90 2.51 -3.23
CA ALA A 112 -10.55 1.21 -3.24
C ALA A 112 -10.86 0.71 -1.81
N THR A 113 -9.91 0.88 -0.86
CA THR A 113 -10.11 0.48 0.54
C THR A 113 -11.12 1.36 1.28
N LEU A 114 -11.15 2.67 1.01
CA LEU A 114 -12.13 3.60 1.58
C LEU A 114 -13.53 3.37 1.01
N ALA A 115 -13.64 3.06 -0.29
CA ALA A 115 -14.91 2.70 -0.91
C ALA A 115 -15.47 1.38 -0.35
N GLU A 116 -14.60 0.43 0.01
CA GLU A 116 -14.98 -0.81 0.70
C GLU A 116 -15.52 -0.52 2.11
N ILE A 117 -14.86 0.39 2.87
CA ILE A 117 -15.29 0.77 4.23
C ILE A 117 -16.63 1.54 4.22
N ASP A 118 -16.86 2.40 3.23
CA ASP A 118 -18.14 3.12 3.11
C ASP A 118 -19.30 2.17 2.75
N LYS A 119 -19.04 1.13 1.94
CA LYS A 119 -20.01 0.07 1.65
C LYS A 119 -20.38 -0.76 2.88
N ASP A 120 -19.40 -1.14 3.69
CA ASP A 120 -19.66 -1.87 4.95
C ASP A 120 -20.47 -1.01 5.93
N ARG A 121 -20.26 0.31 5.91
CA ARG A 121 -21.01 1.26 6.74
C ARG A 121 -22.45 1.45 6.28
N GLU A 122 -22.73 1.34 4.98
CA GLU A 122 -24.09 1.35 4.43
C GLU A 122 -24.87 0.07 4.76
N ILE A 123 -24.21 -1.08 4.78
CA ILE A 123 -24.82 -2.37 5.13
C ILE A 123 -25.15 -2.43 6.62
N LEU A 124 -24.28 -1.92 7.50
CA LEU A 124 -24.53 -1.87 8.94
C LEU A 124 -25.59 -0.82 9.35
N ARG A 125 -26.01 0.05 8.43
CA ARG A 125 -27.01 1.11 8.68
C ARG A 125 -28.42 0.73 8.19
N ARG A 126 -28.61 -0.41 7.53
CA ARG A 126 -29.91 -0.98 7.15
C ARG A 126 -30.29 -2.15 8.03
#